data_AF-A0A2H3D5T4-F1
#
_entry.id   AF-A0A2H3D5T4-F1
#
_cell.length_a   1.000
_cell.length_b   1.000
_cell.length_c   1.000
_cell.angle_alpha   90.00
_cell.angle_beta   90.00
_cell.angle_gamma   90.00
#
_symmetry.space_group_name_H-M   'P 1'
#
loop_
_entity.id
_entity.type
_entity.pdbx_description
1 polymer ?
#
loop_
_entity_poly.entity_id
_entity_poly.type
_entity_poly.pdbx_seq_one_letter_code
_entity_poly.pdbx_strand_id
1 'polypeptide(L)'
;MQQEQESSRHANAIIHDFIHNLPDGYETKLGNGGANLSGGQKQRLAIVRMQLRTLSILIFDKATSALDPTSRVLVIEAIKQQ
;
A
#
# COMPACT_ATOMS: atom_id res chain seq x y z
N MET A 1 -5.74 5.57 -19.25
CA MET A 1 -6.32 4.21 -19.32
C MET A 1 -5.29 3.09 -19.11
N GLN A 2 -4.38 2.76 -20.03
CA GLN A 2 -3.41 1.66 -19.81
C GLN A 2 -2.40 1.94 -18.69
N GLN A 3 -1.88 3.17 -18.61
CA GLN A 3 -0.92 3.58 -17.60
C GLN A 3 -1.52 3.69 -16.18
N GLU A 4 -2.84 3.92 -16.07
CA GLU A 4 -3.58 3.94 -14.80
C GLU A 4 -3.79 2.53 -14.24
N GLN A 5 -4.17 1.59 -15.10
CA GLN A 5 -4.28 0.19 -14.71
C GLN A 5 -2.92 -0.41 -14.35
N GLU A 6 -1.86 0.01 -15.03
CA GLU A 6 -0.49 -0.37 -14.67
C GLU A 6 -0.06 0.19 -13.32
N SER A 7 -0.23 1.48 -13.04
CA SER A 7 0.14 2.06 -11.73
C SER A 7 -0.65 1.45 -10.57
N SER A 8 -1.95 1.21 -10.75
CA SER A 8 -2.79 0.52 -9.75
C SER A 8 -2.37 -0.96 -9.59
N ARG A 9 -1.91 -1.61 -10.67
CA ARG A 9 -1.27 -2.93 -10.61
C ARG A 9 0.08 -2.91 -9.90
N HIS A 10 0.92 -1.90 -10.11
CA HIS A 10 2.25 -1.81 -9.50
C HIS A 10 2.17 -1.59 -7.98
N ALA A 11 1.30 -0.69 -7.51
CA ALA A 11 1.08 -0.50 -6.08
C ALA A 11 0.52 -1.78 -5.41
N ASN A 12 -0.42 -2.46 -6.09
CA ASN A 12 -0.89 -3.78 -5.66
C ASN A 12 0.24 -4.83 -5.69
N ALA A 13 1.10 -4.85 -6.71
CA ALA A 13 2.19 -5.82 -6.87
C ALA A 13 3.21 -5.70 -5.74
N ILE A 14 3.59 -4.49 -5.34
CA ILE A 14 4.60 -4.26 -4.28
C ILE A 14 4.14 -4.81 -2.92
N ILE A 15 2.83 -4.81 -2.64
CA ILE A 15 2.31 -5.43 -1.42
C ILE A 15 1.85 -6.87 -1.62
N HIS A 16 1.50 -7.26 -2.84
CA HIS A 16 1.06 -8.60 -3.18
C HIS A 16 2.12 -9.64 -2.82
N ASP A 17 3.37 -9.42 -3.24
CA ASP A 17 4.48 -10.32 -2.92
C ASP A 17 4.70 -10.40 -1.41
N PHE A 18 4.57 -9.27 -0.71
CA PHE A 18 4.65 -9.25 0.76
C PHE A 18 3.52 -10.08 1.39
N ILE A 19 2.26 -9.86 0.98
CA ILE A 19 1.10 -10.56 1.52
C ILE A 19 1.19 -12.06 1.20
N HIS A 20 1.60 -12.42 -0.01
CA HIS A 20 1.74 -13.81 -0.42
C HIS A 20 2.82 -14.57 0.36
N ASN A 21 3.86 -13.86 0.82
CA ASN A 21 4.91 -14.42 1.67
C ASN A 21 4.54 -14.51 3.17
N LEU A 22 3.34 -14.06 3.57
CA LEU A 22 2.86 -14.27 4.94
C LEU A 22 2.39 -15.72 5.14
N PRO A 23 2.45 -16.26 6.37
CA PRO A 23 2.12 -17.66 6.64
C PRO A 23 0.77 -18.13 6.08
N ASP A 24 -0.26 -17.28 6.13
CA ASP A 24 -1.61 -17.58 5.64
C ASP A 24 -1.99 -16.69 4.44
N GLY A 25 -1.01 -16.05 3.79
CA GLY A 25 -1.27 -15.15 2.67
C GLY A 25 -2.18 -13.99 3.06
N TYR A 26 -3.22 -13.74 2.24
CA TYR A 26 -4.26 -12.75 2.49
C TYR A 26 -5.11 -13.01 3.75
N GLU A 27 -5.17 -14.26 4.22
CA GLU A 27 -5.91 -14.64 5.43
C GLU A 27 -5.09 -14.44 6.71
N THR A 28 -3.86 -13.95 6.59
CA THR A 28 -2.96 -13.72 7.74
C THR A 28 -3.56 -12.72 8.72
N LYS A 29 -3.76 -13.18 9.95
CA LYS A 29 -4.23 -12.32 11.05
C LYS A 29 -3.07 -11.48 11.59
N LEU A 30 -3.13 -10.17 11.36
CA LEU A 30 -2.06 -9.23 11.74
C LEU A 30 -2.02 -8.85 13.24
N GLY A 31 -2.99 -9.31 14.04
CA GLY A 31 -3.12 -8.94 15.46
C GLY A 31 -3.41 -7.44 15.68
N ASN A 32 -3.39 -7.00 16.94
CA ASN A 32 -3.70 -5.61 17.29
C ASN A 32 -2.70 -4.62 16.64
N GLY A 33 -3.23 -3.66 15.87
CA GLY A 33 -2.44 -2.59 15.24
C GLY A 33 -1.41 -3.06 14.20
N GLY A 34 -1.51 -4.32 13.74
CA GLY A 34 -0.52 -4.91 12.83
C GLY A 34 0.88 -4.98 13.43
N ALA A 35 1.00 -5.33 14.73
CA ALA A 35 2.26 -5.28 15.48
C ALA A 35 3.44 -5.98 14.78
N ASN A 36 3.17 -7.00 13.97
CA ASN A 36 4.17 -7.77 13.24
C ASN A 36 4.63 -7.15 11.90
N LEU A 37 4.09 -5.97 11.55
CA LEU A 37 4.45 -5.26 10.32
C LEU A 37 5.46 -4.15 10.58
N SER A 38 6.44 -4.02 9.68
CA SER A 38 7.30 -2.85 9.64
C SER A 38 6.50 -1.57 9.29
N GLY A 39 7.04 -0.40 9.64
CA GLY A 39 6.41 0.89 9.32
C GLY A 39 6.08 1.04 7.83
N GLY A 40 7.00 0.63 6.95
CA GLY A 40 6.79 0.67 5.50
C GLY A 40 5.71 -0.30 5.00
N GLN A 41 5.60 -1.50 5.60
CA GLN A 41 4.51 -2.44 5.30
C GLN A 41 3.15 -1.87 5.71
N LYS A 42 3.06 -1.25 6.90
CA LYS A 42 1.84 -0.58 7.36
C LYS A 42 1.42 0.56 6.43
N GLN A 43 2.38 1.39 6.00
CA GLN A 43 2.12 2.49 5.06
C GLN A 43 1.62 1.96 3.71
N ARG A 44 2.31 0.99 3.11
CA ARG A 44 1.89 0.34 1.85
C ARG A 44 0.47 -0.25 1.97
N LEU A 45 0.16 -0.92 3.09
CA LEU A 45 -1.17 -1.49 3.32
C LEU A 45 -2.25 -0.41 3.44
N ALA A 46 -1.95 0.72 4.09
CA ALA A 46 -2.88 1.84 4.18
C ALA A 46 -3.19 2.44 2.79
N ILE A 47 -2.18 2.58 1.93
CA ILE A 47 -2.33 3.11 0.57
C ILE A 47 -3.18 2.18 -0.29
N VAL A 48 -2.94 0.86 -0.25
CA VAL A 48 -3.77 -0.08 -1.01
C VAL A 48 -5.22 -0.09 -0.48
N ARG A 49 -5.43 -0.01 0.84
CA ARG A 49 -6.79 0.10 1.42
C ARG A 49 -7.51 1.38 0.99
N MET A 50 -6.78 2.47 0.79
CA MET A 50 -7.30 3.71 0.23
C MET A 50 -7.73 3.52 -1.22
N GLN A 51 -6.94 2.81 -2.05
CA GLN A 51 -7.31 2.54 -3.45
C GLN A 51 -8.54 1.64 -3.61
N LEU A 52 -8.76 0.70 -2.68
CA LEU A 52 -9.91 -0.20 -2.69
C LEU A 52 -11.22 0.47 -2.26
N ARG A 53 -11.19 1.72 -1.79
CA ARG A 53 -12.36 2.44 -1.29
C ARG A 53 -12.53 3.75 -2.03
N THR A 54 -13.78 4.14 -2.30
CA THR A 54 -14.08 5.51 -2.73
C THR A 54 -14.02 6.41 -1.50
N LEU A 55 -13.04 7.30 -1.45
CA LEU A 55 -12.85 8.26 -0.35
C LEU A 55 -13.12 9.67 -0.85
N SER A 56 -13.99 10.41 -0.16
CA SER A 56 -14.30 11.80 -0.53
C SER A 56 -13.21 12.78 -0.15
N ILE A 57 -12.45 12.48 0.92
CA ILE A 57 -11.35 13.30 1.43
C ILE A 57 -10.26 12.36 1.92
N LEU A 58 -9.02 12.70 1.59
CA LEU A 58 -7.83 11.91 1.89
C LEU A 58 -6.77 12.79 2.54
N ILE A 59 -6.31 12.40 3.73
CA ILE A 59 -5.33 13.15 4.52
C ILE A 59 -4.14 12.23 4.82
N PHE A 60 -2.94 12.71 4.51
CA PHE A 60 -1.71 11.97 4.73
C PHE A 60 -0.83 12.69 5.76
N ASP A 61 -0.62 12.05 6.92
CA ASP A 61 0.41 12.48 7.87
C ASP A 61 1.64 11.57 7.74
N LYS A 62 2.75 12.13 7.25
CA LYS A 62 4.04 11.44 7.07
C LYS A 62 3.94 10.09 6.33
N ALA A 63 2.99 9.94 5.42
CA ALA A 63 2.62 8.66 4.78
C ALA A 63 3.76 7.98 3.98
N THR A 64 4.83 8.71 3.66
CA THR A 64 5.97 8.21 2.88
C THR A 64 7.28 8.13 3.67
N SER A 65 7.25 8.47 4.96
CA SER A 65 8.43 8.57 5.82
C SER A 65 9.14 7.24 6.09
N ALA A 66 8.42 6.12 6.06
CA ALA A 66 8.97 4.79 6.31
C ALA A 66 9.16 3.97 5.01
N LEU A 67 9.04 4.61 3.85
CA LEU A 67 9.27 4.01 2.54
C LEU A 67 10.68 4.32 2.03
N ASP A 68 11.31 3.31 1.41
CA ASP A 68 12.50 3.47 0.61
C ASP A 68 12.24 4.38 -0.62
N PRO A 69 13.29 4.97 -1.23
CA PRO A 69 13.13 5.94 -2.32
C PRO A 69 12.33 5.40 -3.52
N THR A 70 12.57 4.16 -3.92
CA THR A 70 11.88 3.53 -5.07
C THR A 70 10.39 3.35 -4.77
N SER A 71 10.06 2.79 -3.60
CA SER A 71 8.67 2.60 -3.19
C SER A 71 7.93 3.92 -2.99
N ARG A 72 8.63 4.97 -2.53
CA ARG A 72 8.04 6.30 -2.36
C ARG A 72 7.55 6.89 -3.67
N VAL A 73 8.33 6.79 -4.74
CA VAL A 73 7.94 7.30 -6.06
C VAL A 73 6.68 6.58 -6.54
N LEU A 74 6.67 5.24 -6.47
CA LEU A 74 5.54 4.43 -6.91
C LEU A 74 4.26 4.74 -6.12
N VAL A 75 4.38 4.94 -4.81
CA VAL A 75 3.26 5.32 -3.94
C VAL A 75 2.72 6.71 -4.27
N ILE A 76 3.59 7.71 -4.50
CA ILE A 76 3.17 9.07 -4.85
C ILE A 76 2.39 9.06 -6.17
N GLU A 77 2.86 8.33 -7.18
CA GLU A 77 2.17 8.21 -8.46
C GLU A 77 0.83 7.49 -8.31
N ALA A 78 0.76 6.46 -7.48
CA ALA A 78 -0.47 5.74 -7.18
C ALA A 78 -1.54 6.60 -6.47
N ILE A 79 -1.11 7.60 -5.67
CA ILE A 79 -2.01 8.56 -5.00
C ILE A 79 -2.52 9.62 -5.97
N LYS A 80 -1.69 10.09 -6.90
CA LYS A 80 -2.07 11.13 -7.88
C LYS A 80 -3.14 10.67 -8.88
N GLN A 81 -3.30 9.38 -9.08
CA GLN A 81 -4.20 8.79 -10.08
C GLN A 81 -5.57 8.38 -9.51
N GLN A 82 -5.90 8.80 -8.29
CA GLN A 82 -7.18 8.52 -7.63
C GLN A 82 -8.19 9.66 -7.79
#